data_AF-A0AAP2F2B1-F1
#
_entry.id   AF-A0AAP2F2B1-F1
#
_cell.length_a   1.000
_cell.length_b   1.000
_cell.length_c   1.000
_cell.angle_alpha   90.00
_cell.angle_beta   90.00
_cell.angle_gamma   90.00
#
_symmetry.space_group_name_H-M   'P 1'
#
loop_
_entity.id
_entity.type
_entity.pdbx_description
1 polymer ?
#
loop_
_entity_poly.entity_id
_entity_poly.type
_entity_poly.pdbx_seq_one_letter_code
_entity_poly.pdbx_strand_id
1 'polypeptide(L)'
;MNIYELYKLKAKHQRSYAVAVYEGSQRKYKPKALLNLEAAHLYPNGKGGANSPENLMIVPALINRRNGDALPYQHNGLAGIQASGEPYPMEGGMYEAMVERFGLSEVREALGRLRPTKRFRGNAGRNVSLKSLNREQPIMLLLRFELIRIKLRSDSSRITDLQRLANFEYPLYVELLAIVIFHAILAGDPDRLLARIKRILNPFNKRYSTERVFIIMFALTGKYLRRYFGLNIASRHEMVNFYNSFYSVKVLEECLFSDDTVYCYSYSGGNIRKEKTCFVVPANILKRLM
;
A
#
# COMPACT_ATOMS: atom_id res chain seq x y z
N MET A 1 20.20 3.24 -1.28
CA MET A 1 19.43 2.91 -0.05
C MET A 1 19.62 1.42 0.21
N ASN A 2 19.81 0.96 1.45
CA ASN A 2 19.93 -0.47 1.75
C ASN A 2 18.60 -1.02 2.33
N ILE A 3 18.52 -2.33 2.57
CA ILE A 3 17.31 -2.99 3.10
C ILE A 3 16.95 -2.47 4.49
N TYR A 4 17.95 -2.22 5.35
CA TYR A 4 17.72 -1.68 6.68
C TYR A 4 17.02 -0.30 6.65
N GLU A 5 17.45 0.60 5.77
CA GLU A 5 16.80 1.89 5.56
C GLU A 5 15.39 1.74 4.98
N LEU A 6 15.14 0.74 4.12
CA LEU A 6 13.79 0.42 3.64
C LEU A 6 12.85 0.05 4.81
N TYR A 7 13.30 -0.76 5.76
CA TYR A 7 12.50 -1.13 6.94
C TYR A 7 12.23 0.08 7.87
N LYS A 8 13.17 1.02 7.97
CA LYS A 8 12.93 2.29 8.68
C LYS A 8 11.84 3.13 7.99
N LEU A 9 11.89 3.22 6.66
CA LEU A 9 10.84 3.90 5.87
C LEU A 9 9.48 3.21 6.04
N LYS A 10 9.43 1.89 5.94
CA LYS A 10 8.23 1.09 6.19
C LYS A 10 7.62 1.40 7.57
N ALA A 11 8.45 1.41 8.61
CA ALA A 11 7.99 1.73 9.97
C ALA A 11 7.40 3.15 10.07
N LYS A 12 7.97 4.13 9.34
CA LYS A 12 7.43 5.48 9.24
C LYS A 12 6.06 5.52 8.57
N HIS A 13 5.88 4.80 7.45
CA HIS A 13 4.61 4.74 6.72
C HIS A 13 3.52 3.97 7.48
N GLN A 14 3.91 2.92 8.22
CA GLN A 14 3.01 2.08 9.02
C GLN A 14 2.38 2.82 10.21
N ARG A 15 3.01 3.92 10.67
CA ARG A 15 2.50 4.83 11.72
C ARG A 15 1.98 4.11 12.97
N SER A 16 2.80 3.24 13.57
CA SER A 16 2.39 2.45 14.74
C SER A 16 2.05 3.32 15.96
N TYR A 17 1.07 2.85 16.73
CA TYR A 17 0.67 3.36 18.05
C TYR A 17 0.92 2.29 19.11
N ALA A 18 0.67 2.57 20.39
CA ALA A 18 0.94 1.61 21.46
C ALA A 18 -0.22 1.54 22.46
N VAL A 19 -0.80 0.35 22.58
CA VAL A 19 -2.00 0.07 23.39
C VAL A 19 -1.59 -0.64 24.67
N ALA A 20 -2.24 -0.30 25.77
CA ALA A 20 -2.05 -1.01 27.03
C ALA A 20 -2.59 -2.44 26.92
N VAL A 21 -1.78 -3.39 27.35
CA VAL A 21 -2.14 -4.79 27.47
C VAL A 21 -1.79 -5.22 28.89
N TYR A 22 -2.67 -6.00 29.51
CA TYR A 22 -2.42 -6.62 30.80
C TYR A 22 -1.81 -8.00 30.56
N GLU A 23 -0.58 -8.20 31.02
CA GLU A 23 0.07 -9.52 31.06
C GLU A 23 0.34 -9.85 32.53
N GLY A 24 -0.50 -10.70 33.12
CA GLY A 24 -0.50 -10.94 34.56
C GLY A 24 -0.88 -9.66 35.33
N SER A 25 -0.08 -9.30 36.34
CA SER A 25 -0.27 -8.11 37.18
C SER A 25 0.41 -6.84 36.65
N GLN A 26 1.14 -6.90 35.52
CA GLN A 26 1.86 -5.76 34.96
C GLN A 26 1.21 -5.21 33.70
N ARG A 27 0.97 -3.88 33.68
CA ARG A 27 0.55 -3.16 32.48
C ARG A 27 1.77 -2.91 31.59
N LYS A 28 1.75 -3.47 30.38
CA LYS A 28 2.75 -3.19 29.33
C LYS A 28 2.09 -2.62 28.10
N TYR A 29 2.76 -1.72 27.40
CA TYR A 29 2.29 -1.22 26.12
C TYR A 29 2.83 -2.07 24.98
N LYS A 30 1.97 -2.53 24.07
CA LYS A 30 2.37 -3.25 22.86
C LYS A 30 2.17 -2.38 21.61
N PRO A 31 3.15 -2.33 20.69
CA PRO A 31 3.01 -1.58 19.46
C PRO A 31 2.00 -2.26 18.53
N LYS A 32 1.12 -1.47 17.94
CA LYS A 32 0.14 -1.91 16.94
C LYS A 32 0.29 -1.04 15.69
N ALA A 33 0.38 -1.69 14.53
CA ALA A 33 0.43 -1.00 13.25
C ALA A 33 -0.88 -0.26 12.99
N LEU A 34 -0.82 1.00 12.52
CA LEU A 34 -2.04 1.70 12.09
C LEU A 34 -2.46 1.19 10.72
N LEU A 35 -1.55 1.26 9.74
CA LEU A 35 -1.70 0.70 8.40
C LEU A 35 -0.81 -0.55 8.31
N ASN A 36 -1.39 -1.72 8.08
CA ASN A 36 -0.59 -2.96 8.02
C ASN A 36 0.22 -3.00 6.72
N LEU A 37 1.55 -2.85 6.83
CA LEU A 37 2.45 -2.84 5.69
C LEU A 37 3.41 -4.03 5.72
N GLU A 38 3.79 -4.52 4.56
CA GLU A 38 4.80 -5.56 4.32
C GLU A 38 5.80 -5.08 3.26
N ALA A 39 7.01 -5.64 3.26
CA ALA A 39 7.95 -5.47 2.16
C ALA A 39 7.75 -6.64 1.21
N ALA A 40 7.13 -6.38 0.06
CA ALA A 40 6.83 -7.37 -0.95
C ALA A 40 7.93 -7.38 -2.01
N HIS A 41 8.33 -8.56 -2.48
CA HIS A 41 9.20 -8.66 -3.64
C HIS A 41 8.39 -8.50 -4.92
N LEU A 42 8.90 -7.71 -5.86
CA LEU A 42 8.37 -7.60 -7.22
C LEU A 42 8.57 -8.94 -7.95
N TYR A 43 9.79 -9.48 -7.91
CA TYR A 43 10.06 -10.87 -8.28
C TYR A 43 10.19 -11.71 -7.00
N PRO A 44 9.34 -12.71 -6.74
CA PRO A 44 9.32 -13.47 -5.48
C PRO A 44 10.66 -14.11 -5.11
N ASN A 45 11.11 -13.92 -3.88
CA ASN A 45 12.38 -14.49 -3.38
C ASN A 45 12.40 -16.03 -3.47
N GLY A 46 11.29 -16.69 -3.10
CA GLY A 46 11.14 -18.15 -3.20
C GLY A 46 11.20 -18.70 -4.63
N LYS A 47 11.21 -17.83 -5.64
CA LYS A 47 11.38 -18.18 -7.06
C LYS A 47 12.72 -17.69 -7.63
N GLY A 48 13.66 -17.30 -6.77
CA GLY A 48 14.95 -16.75 -7.19
C GLY A 48 14.95 -15.23 -7.37
N GLY A 49 14.02 -14.51 -6.73
CA GLY A 49 14.03 -13.06 -6.70
C GLY A 49 15.18 -12.48 -5.87
N ALA A 50 15.77 -11.39 -6.33
CA ALA A 50 16.86 -10.72 -5.62
C ALA A 50 16.39 -10.13 -4.29
N ASN A 51 17.18 -10.32 -3.23
CA ASN A 51 17.02 -9.59 -1.97
C ASN A 51 17.73 -8.23 -2.09
N SER A 52 17.17 -7.36 -2.94
CA SER A 52 17.64 -5.99 -3.13
C SER A 52 16.52 -4.99 -2.86
N PRO A 53 16.83 -3.77 -2.39
CA PRO A 53 15.84 -2.72 -2.21
C PRO A 53 15.07 -2.37 -3.48
N GLU A 54 15.68 -2.53 -4.65
CA GLU A 54 15.09 -2.29 -5.97
C GLU A 54 14.05 -3.35 -6.34
N ASN A 55 14.21 -4.59 -5.85
CA ASN A 55 13.22 -5.66 -6.05
C ASN A 55 12.14 -5.68 -4.96
N LEU A 56 12.25 -4.85 -3.93
CA LEU A 56 11.26 -4.76 -2.85
C LEU A 56 10.35 -3.56 -3.06
N MET A 57 9.11 -3.64 -2.58
CA MET A 57 8.14 -2.54 -2.48
C MET A 57 7.44 -2.59 -1.12
N ILE A 58 7.29 -1.44 -0.47
CA ILE A 58 6.49 -1.32 0.76
C ILE A 58 5.03 -1.22 0.34
N VAL A 59 4.24 -2.24 0.68
CA VAL A 59 2.86 -2.37 0.22
C VAL A 59 1.92 -2.67 1.38
N PRO A 60 0.61 -2.41 1.22
CA PRO A 60 -0.37 -2.91 2.18
C PRO A 60 -0.35 -4.45 2.23
N ALA A 61 -0.28 -5.01 3.44
CA ALA A 61 -0.11 -6.44 3.68
C ALA A 61 -1.15 -7.31 2.97
N LEU A 62 -2.41 -6.86 2.95
CA LEU A 62 -3.49 -7.56 2.27
C LEU A 62 -3.21 -7.75 0.77
N ILE A 63 -2.56 -6.78 0.12
CA ILE A 63 -2.20 -6.87 -1.29
C ILE A 63 -1.07 -7.86 -1.51
N ASN A 64 -0.02 -7.81 -0.68
CA ASN A 64 1.07 -8.78 -0.75
C ASN A 64 0.55 -10.21 -0.61
N ARG A 65 -0.25 -10.47 0.43
CA ARG A 65 -0.83 -11.80 0.70
C ARG A 65 -1.74 -12.29 -0.41
N ARG A 66 -2.42 -11.38 -1.12
CA ARG A 66 -3.29 -11.73 -2.25
C ARG A 66 -2.50 -12.17 -3.47
N ASN A 67 -1.34 -11.56 -3.72
CA ASN A 67 -0.43 -12.00 -4.77
C ASN A 67 0.31 -13.29 -4.39
N GLY A 68 0.70 -13.43 -3.12
CA GLY A 68 1.52 -14.54 -2.65
C GLY A 68 2.86 -14.60 -3.39
N ASP A 69 3.28 -15.82 -3.74
CA ASP A 69 4.53 -16.08 -4.49
C ASP A 69 4.30 -16.23 -6.01
N ALA A 70 3.20 -15.68 -6.54
CA ALA A 70 2.93 -15.69 -7.96
C ALA A 70 4.01 -14.90 -8.73
N LEU A 71 4.50 -15.47 -9.83
CA LEU A 71 5.43 -14.74 -10.70
C LEU A 71 4.70 -13.57 -11.36
N PRO A 72 5.28 -12.35 -11.35
CA PRO A 72 4.69 -11.22 -12.04
C PRO A 72 4.68 -11.49 -13.55
N TYR A 73 3.70 -10.91 -14.23
CA TYR A 73 3.68 -10.89 -15.68
C TYR A 73 4.94 -10.18 -16.20
N GLN A 74 5.68 -10.87 -17.08
CA GLN A 74 7.07 -10.50 -17.41
C GLN A 74 7.20 -9.32 -18.38
N HIS A 75 6.08 -8.84 -18.94
CA HIS A 75 6.09 -7.73 -19.88
C HIS A 75 5.85 -6.39 -19.16
N ASN A 76 6.22 -5.28 -19.80
CA ASN A 76 6.01 -3.91 -19.31
C ASN A 76 6.98 -3.38 -18.23
N GLY A 77 8.11 -4.06 -18.00
CA GLY A 77 9.18 -3.55 -17.11
C GLY A 77 8.86 -3.64 -15.62
N LEU A 78 7.89 -4.49 -15.25
CA LEU A 78 7.45 -4.74 -13.87
C LEU A 78 7.73 -6.18 -13.42
N ALA A 79 8.61 -6.88 -14.14
CA ALA A 79 8.98 -8.27 -13.84
C ALA A 79 9.72 -8.42 -12.51
N GLY A 80 10.25 -7.32 -11.93
CA GLY A 80 11.17 -7.37 -10.79
C GLY A 80 12.57 -7.79 -11.20
N ILE A 81 13.38 -8.21 -10.21
CA ILE A 81 14.80 -8.52 -10.40
C ILE A 81 15.07 -9.93 -9.89
N GLN A 82 15.58 -10.80 -10.76
CA GLN A 82 16.08 -12.11 -10.37
C GLN A 82 17.45 -12.00 -9.70
N ALA A 83 17.70 -12.85 -8.72
CA ALA A 83 19.00 -13.00 -8.10
C ALA A 83 20.00 -13.53 -9.14
N SER A 84 21.20 -12.95 -9.14
CA SER A 84 22.32 -13.47 -9.91
C SER A 84 23.09 -14.49 -9.07
N GLY A 85 23.46 -15.62 -9.67
CA GLY A 85 24.31 -16.65 -9.05
C GLY A 85 23.57 -17.95 -8.76
N GLU A 86 24.35 -18.97 -8.40
CA GLU A 86 23.80 -20.29 -8.09
C GLU A 86 23.14 -20.31 -6.70
N PRO A 87 22.02 -21.04 -6.54
CA PRO A 87 21.40 -21.24 -5.25
C PRO A 87 22.41 -21.83 -4.26
N TYR A 88 22.54 -21.22 -3.09
CA TYR A 88 23.34 -21.78 -2.01
C TYR A 88 22.40 -22.54 -1.07
N PRO A 89 22.44 -23.89 -1.06
CA PRO A 89 21.67 -24.67 -0.09
C PRO A 89 22.16 -24.32 1.32
N MET A 90 21.21 -24.18 2.25
CA MET A 90 21.49 -23.88 3.64
C MET A 90 20.91 -24.99 4.51
N GLU A 91 21.72 -25.59 5.35
CA GLU A 91 21.27 -26.45 6.44
C GLU A 91 21.19 -25.59 7.70
N GLY A 92 19.97 -25.33 8.19
CA GLY A 92 19.75 -24.50 9.38
C GLY A 92 19.41 -23.03 9.09
N GLY A 93 19.79 -22.14 10.01
CA GLY A 93 19.40 -20.74 9.99
C GLY A 93 20.25 -19.86 9.07
N MET A 94 19.69 -18.75 8.58
CA MET A 94 20.42 -17.79 7.73
C MET A 94 21.71 -17.26 8.37
N TYR A 95 21.71 -17.07 9.70
CA TYR A 95 22.91 -16.64 10.43
C TYR A 95 24.00 -17.71 10.41
N GLU A 96 23.64 -18.97 10.64
CA GLU A 96 24.58 -20.11 10.63
C GLU A 96 25.20 -20.27 9.25
N ALA A 97 24.36 -20.26 8.20
CA ALA A 97 24.83 -20.32 6.82
C ALA A 97 25.74 -19.14 6.42
N MET A 98 25.48 -17.93 6.95
CA MET A 98 26.37 -16.78 6.76
C MET A 98 27.71 -16.99 7.48
N VAL A 99 27.70 -17.51 8.71
CA VAL A 99 28.91 -17.77 9.49
C VAL A 99 29.73 -18.89 8.86
N GLU A 100 29.09 -19.94 8.34
CA GLU A 100 29.76 -21.03 7.63
C GLU A 100 30.43 -20.52 6.35
N ARG A 101 29.75 -19.68 5.58
CA ARG A 101 30.24 -19.21 4.28
C ARG A 101 31.28 -18.09 4.36
N PHE A 102 31.14 -17.16 5.30
CA PHE A 102 31.97 -15.94 5.39
C PHE A 102 32.80 -15.88 6.68
N GLY A 103 32.61 -16.82 7.61
CA GLY A 103 33.28 -16.81 8.90
C GLY A 103 32.64 -15.86 9.92
N LEU A 104 32.77 -16.23 11.20
CA LEU A 104 32.14 -15.50 12.31
C LEU A 104 32.60 -14.04 12.43
N SER A 105 33.88 -13.78 12.16
CA SER A 105 34.47 -12.44 12.31
C SER A 105 33.87 -11.46 11.30
N GLU A 106 33.83 -11.82 10.02
CA GLU A 106 33.28 -10.98 8.95
C GLU A 106 31.80 -10.71 9.17
N VAL A 107 31.03 -11.75 9.53
CA VAL A 107 29.60 -11.60 9.81
C VAL A 107 29.37 -10.66 11.00
N ARG A 108 30.12 -10.81 12.09
CA ARG A 108 30.01 -9.92 13.26
C ARG A 108 30.39 -8.49 12.92
N GLU A 109 31.43 -8.28 12.14
CA GLU A 109 31.84 -6.94 11.71
C GLU A 109 30.75 -6.29 10.84
N ALA A 110 30.22 -7.03 9.85
CA ALA A 110 29.15 -6.54 8.99
C ALA A 110 27.88 -6.17 9.77
N LEU A 111 27.47 -7.02 10.71
CA LEU A 111 26.31 -6.75 11.58
C LEU A 111 26.59 -5.61 12.57
N GLY A 112 27.81 -5.49 13.08
CA GLY A 112 28.24 -4.43 14.01
C GLY A 112 28.19 -3.04 13.39
N ARG A 113 28.34 -2.92 12.07
CA ARG A 113 28.18 -1.66 11.32
C ARG A 113 26.73 -1.17 11.26
N LEU A 114 25.74 -2.03 11.55
CA LEU A 114 24.33 -1.64 11.57
C LEU A 114 24.01 -0.90 12.87
N ARG A 115 23.59 0.37 12.76
CA ARG A 115 23.14 1.13 13.92
C ARG A 115 21.91 0.45 14.55
N PRO A 116 21.90 0.18 15.87
CA PRO A 116 20.72 -0.36 16.53
C PRO A 116 19.51 0.56 16.34
N THR A 117 18.36 0.01 15.93
CA THR A 117 17.11 0.76 15.94
C THR A 117 16.69 1.06 17.38
N LYS A 118 16.05 2.21 17.61
CA LYS A 118 15.44 2.51 18.91
C LYS A 118 14.40 1.43 19.23
N ARG A 119 14.71 0.58 20.21
CA ARG A 119 13.79 -0.45 20.69
C ARG A 119 12.66 0.20 21.49
N PHE A 120 11.43 -0.17 21.19
CA PHE A 120 10.29 0.19 22.03
C PHE A 120 10.29 -0.70 23.27
N ARG A 121 10.38 -0.09 24.46
CA ARG A 121 10.48 -0.81 25.74
C ARG A 121 9.12 -1.08 26.42
N GLY A 122 8.01 -0.71 25.77
CA GLY A 122 6.66 -0.96 26.31
C GLY A 122 6.32 -0.15 27.56
N ASN A 123 7.10 0.88 27.87
CA ASN A 123 6.98 1.71 29.07
C ASN A 123 6.01 2.89 28.92
N ALA A 124 5.64 3.26 27.69
CA ALA A 124 4.74 4.38 27.44
C ALA A 124 3.72 4.04 26.34
N GLY A 125 2.49 4.50 26.54
CA GLY A 125 1.46 4.47 25.53
C GLY A 125 1.73 5.46 24.41
N ARG A 126 1.13 5.21 23.25
CA ARG A 126 1.17 6.14 22.12
C ARG A 126 -0.19 6.15 21.48
N ASN A 127 -0.78 7.34 21.35
CA ASN A 127 -2.09 7.51 20.74
C ASN A 127 -2.05 7.29 19.23
N VAL A 128 -3.18 6.87 18.67
CA VAL A 128 -3.38 6.82 17.22
C VAL A 128 -3.27 8.24 16.66
N SER A 129 -2.58 8.38 15.53
CA SER A 129 -2.45 9.64 14.81
C SER A 129 -2.75 9.42 13.34
N LEU A 130 -3.92 9.89 12.91
CA LEU A 130 -4.42 9.77 11.55
C LEU A 130 -5.27 11.02 11.28
N LYS A 131 -4.94 11.81 10.28
CA LYS A 131 -5.85 12.86 9.80
C LYS A 131 -6.97 12.18 8.99
N SER A 132 -8.12 12.83 8.88
CA SER A 132 -9.22 12.31 8.08
C SER A 132 -8.80 12.06 6.62
N LEU A 133 -9.52 11.16 5.94
CA LEU A 133 -9.32 10.84 4.53
C LEU A 133 -9.30 12.07 3.60
N ASN A 134 -10.09 13.10 3.97
CA ASN A 134 -10.15 14.37 3.26
C ASN A 134 -8.83 15.15 3.32
N ARG A 135 -8.02 14.92 4.35
CA ARG A 135 -6.78 15.65 4.64
C ARG A 135 -5.53 14.84 4.34
N GLU A 136 -5.60 13.53 4.51
CA GLU A 136 -4.51 12.63 4.14
C GLU A 136 -5.04 11.38 3.45
N GLN A 137 -4.31 10.92 2.43
CA GLN A 137 -4.59 9.70 1.67
C GLN A 137 -3.38 8.77 1.82
N PRO A 138 -3.26 8.04 2.94
CA PRO A 138 -2.04 7.32 3.29
C PRO A 138 -1.60 6.28 2.24
N ILE A 139 -2.53 5.59 1.58
CA ILE A 139 -2.17 4.52 0.63
C ILE A 139 -1.68 5.13 -0.70
N MET A 140 -2.35 6.16 -1.21
CA MET A 140 -1.92 6.92 -2.38
C MET A 140 -0.57 7.62 -2.14
N LEU A 141 -0.39 8.20 -0.95
CA LEU A 141 0.87 8.81 -0.57
C LEU A 141 2.00 7.78 -0.55
N LEU A 142 1.76 6.60 0.06
CA LEU A 142 2.70 5.49 0.05
C LEU A 142 3.04 5.06 -1.39
N LEU A 143 2.03 4.90 -2.24
CA LEU A 143 2.23 4.51 -3.64
C LEU A 143 3.16 5.46 -4.36
N ARG A 144 2.92 6.78 -4.24
CA ARG A 144 3.76 7.80 -4.89
C ARG A 144 5.21 7.74 -4.41
N PHE A 145 5.42 7.60 -3.10
CA PHE A 145 6.77 7.46 -2.55
C PHE A 145 7.48 6.21 -3.08
N GLU A 146 6.78 5.08 -3.11
CA GLU A 146 7.34 3.83 -3.58
C GLU A 146 7.63 3.84 -5.07
N LEU A 147 6.76 4.39 -5.91
CA LEU A 147 7.00 4.55 -7.35
C LEU A 147 8.26 5.35 -7.64
N ILE A 148 8.48 6.46 -6.93
CA ILE A 148 9.71 7.25 -7.07
C ILE A 148 10.92 6.41 -6.67
N ARG A 149 10.81 5.67 -5.56
CA ARG A 149 11.90 4.87 -5.00
C ARG A 149 12.31 3.73 -5.91
N ILE A 150 11.37 3.04 -6.55
CA ILE A 150 11.63 1.96 -7.53
C ILE A 150 11.83 2.49 -8.96
N LYS A 151 12.17 3.78 -9.11
CA LYS A 151 12.52 4.45 -10.39
C LYS A 151 11.38 4.57 -11.42
N LEU A 152 10.13 4.38 -11.02
CA LEU A 152 8.93 4.64 -11.84
C LEU A 152 8.44 6.10 -11.70
N ARG A 153 9.35 7.07 -11.87
CA ARG A 153 9.07 8.50 -11.63
C ARG A 153 8.00 9.07 -12.56
N SER A 154 8.02 8.69 -13.84
CA SER A 154 7.03 9.16 -14.81
C SER A 154 5.63 8.66 -14.50
N ASP A 155 5.51 7.50 -13.87
CA ASP A 155 4.23 6.94 -13.42
C ASP A 155 3.75 7.64 -12.15
N SER A 156 4.66 7.91 -11.22
CA SER A 156 4.37 8.75 -10.04
C SER A 156 3.85 10.14 -10.42
N SER A 157 4.41 10.78 -11.46
CA SER A 157 3.94 12.09 -11.91
C SER A 157 2.50 12.01 -12.40
N ARG A 158 2.19 11.06 -13.30
CA ARG A 158 0.85 10.89 -13.86
C ARG A 158 -0.19 10.55 -12.79
N ILE A 159 0.18 9.70 -11.82
CA ILE A 159 -0.69 9.38 -10.69
C ILE A 159 -0.92 10.62 -9.81
N THR A 160 0.08 11.49 -9.65
CA THR A 160 -0.08 12.78 -8.95
C THR A 160 -1.06 13.69 -9.70
N ASP A 161 -0.97 13.75 -11.03
CA ASP A 161 -1.88 14.55 -11.84
C ASP A 161 -3.32 14.02 -11.74
N LEU A 162 -3.50 12.70 -11.81
CA LEU A 162 -4.80 12.07 -11.60
C LEU A 162 -5.34 12.29 -10.19
N GLN A 163 -4.48 12.18 -9.17
CA GLN A 163 -4.84 12.50 -7.79
C GLN A 163 -5.37 13.92 -7.72
N ARG A 164 -4.67 14.93 -8.29
CA ARG A 164 -5.12 16.34 -8.29
C ARG A 164 -6.48 16.52 -8.95
N LEU A 165 -6.73 15.84 -10.07
CA LEU A 165 -8.02 15.89 -10.78
C LEU A 165 -9.17 15.30 -9.93
N ALA A 166 -8.89 14.27 -9.12
CA ALA A 166 -9.90 13.58 -8.31
C ALA A 166 -9.96 14.06 -6.84
N ASN A 167 -8.94 14.79 -6.37
CA ASN A 167 -8.67 14.98 -4.94
C ASN A 167 -9.76 15.76 -4.21
N PHE A 168 -10.44 16.67 -4.92
CA PHE A 168 -11.41 17.57 -4.34
C PHE A 168 -12.80 16.96 -4.22
N GLU A 169 -13.10 15.93 -5.01
CA GLU A 169 -14.46 15.40 -5.10
C GLU A 169 -14.58 13.94 -4.65
N TYR A 170 -13.50 13.16 -4.59
CA TYR A 170 -13.61 11.68 -4.54
C TYR A 170 -12.48 10.97 -3.76
N PRO A 171 -12.23 11.31 -2.48
CA PRO A 171 -11.03 10.90 -1.78
C PRO A 171 -10.91 9.38 -1.54
N LEU A 172 -12.02 8.66 -1.33
CA LEU A 172 -12.00 7.20 -1.23
C LEU A 172 -11.60 6.54 -2.55
N TYR A 173 -12.09 7.04 -3.68
CA TYR A 173 -11.78 6.47 -4.99
C TYR A 173 -10.29 6.63 -5.34
N VAL A 174 -9.66 7.72 -4.90
CA VAL A 174 -8.20 7.89 -5.04
C VAL A 174 -7.45 6.79 -4.29
N GLU A 175 -7.85 6.48 -3.06
CA GLU A 175 -7.22 5.41 -2.28
C GLU A 175 -7.48 4.01 -2.85
N LEU A 176 -8.71 3.75 -3.31
CA LEU A 176 -9.06 2.50 -3.98
C LEU A 176 -8.24 2.31 -5.26
N LEU A 177 -8.03 3.38 -6.02
CA LEU A 177 -7.15 3.35 -7.19
C LEU A 177 -5.71 3.03 -6.78
N ALA A 178 -5.21 3.61 -5.69
CA ALA A 178 -3.86 3.30 -5.21
C ALA A 178 -3.70 1.82 -4.84
N ILE A 179 -4.70 1.25 -4.15
CA ILE A 179 -4.76 -0.18 -3.82
C ILE A 179 -4.69 -1.05 -5.08
N VAL A 180 -5.51 -0.73 -6.07
CA VAL A 180 -5.55 -1.44 -7.36
C VAL A 180 -4.23 -1.31 -8.10
N ILE A 181 -3.58 -0.14 -8.07
CA ILE A 181 -2.27 0.07 -8.70
C ILE A 181 -1.17 -0.74 -7.99
N PHE A 182 -1.16 -0.80 -6.65
CA PHE A 182 -0.21 -1.66 -5.93
C PHE A 182 -0.31 -3.11 -6.38
N HIS A 183 -1.54 -3.64 -6.43
CA HIS A 183 -1.78 -5.00 -6.90
C HIS A 183 -1.31 -5.18 -8.36
N ALA A 184 -1.65 -4.24 -9.24
CA ALA A 184 -1.22 -4.30 -10.64
C ALA A 184 0.31 -4.31 -10.77
N ILE A 185 1.03 -3.48 -10.03
CA ILE A 185 2.50 -3.44 -10.04
C ILE A 185 3.07 -4.80 -9.62
N LEU A 186 2.62 -5.33 -8.48
CA LEU A 186 3.11 -6.60 -7.97
C LEU A 186 2.76 -7.77 -8.88
N ALA A 187 1.65 -7.71 -9.61
CA ALA A 187 1.26 -8.72 -10.57
C ALA A 187 1.94 -8.57 -11.95
N GLY A 188 2.76 -7.53 -12.18
CA GLY A 188 3.38 -7.25 -13.49
C GLY A 188 2.45 -6.59 -14.52
N ASP A 189 1.36 -5.96 -14.07
CA ASP A 189 0.32 -5.30 -14.86
C ASP A 189 -0.31 -6.17 -15.98
N PRO A 190 -0.82 -7.37 -15.64
CA PRO A 190 -1.30 -8.34 -16.64
C PRO A 190 -2.46 -7.79 -17.49
N ASP A 191 -3.33 -6.96 -16.90
CA ASP A 191 -4.46 -6.34 -17.58
C ASP A 191 -4.15 -5.01 -18.25
N ARG A 192 -2.87 -4.63 -18.27
CA ARG A 192 -2.39 -3.36 -18.83
C ARG A 192 -3.09 -2.15 -18.20
N LEU A 193 -3.45 -2.23 -16.92
CA LEU A 193 -4.10 -1.16 -16.19
C LEU A 193 -3.22 0.08 -16.22
N LEU A 194 -1.95 -0.04 -15.82
CA LEU A 194 -1.02 1.10 -15.80
C LEU A 194 -0.83 1.66 -17.21
N ALA A 195 -0.68 0.80 -18.22
CA ALA A 195 -0.57 1.24 -19.60
C ALA A 195 -1.82 2.01 -20.09
N ARG A 196 -3.02 1.60 -19.66
CA ARG A 196 -4.27 2.32 -19.97
C ARG A 196 -4.33 3.67 -19.26
N ILE A 197 -3.96 3.73 -17.98
CA ILE A 197 -3.87 4.97 -17.21
C ILE A 197 -2.93 5.96 -17.91
N LYS A 198 -1.74 5.51 -18.32
CA LYS A 198 -0.77 6.33 -19.06
C LYS A 198 -1.34 6.90 -20.36
N ARG A 199 -2.13 6.11 -21.09
CA ARG A 199 -2.76 6.55 -22.35
C ARG A 199 -3.86 7.58 -22.13
N ILE A 200 -4.66 7.40 -21.07
CA ILE A 200 -5.75 8.32 -20.71
C ILE A 200 -5.16 9.67 -20.28
N LEU A 201 -4.12 9.65 -19.46
CA LEU A 201 -3.45 10.83 -18.91
C LEU A 201 -2.35 11.39 -19.79
N ASN A 202 -2.28 10.99 -21.07
CA ASN A 202 -1.29 11.53 -21.97
C ASN A 202 -1.60 13.02 -22.21
N PRO A 203 -0.69 13.96 -21.92
CA PRO A 203 -0.95 15.40 -22.08
C PRO A 203 -1.29 15.82 -23.52
N PHE A 204 -0.90 15.03 -24.53
CA PHE A 204 -1.27 15.28 -25.93
C PHE A 204 -2.69 14.78 -26.27
N ASN A 205 -3.34 14.08 -25.35
CA ASN A 205 -4.66 13.52 -25.54
C ASN A 205 -5.74 14.51 -25.09
N LYS A 206 -6.02 15.53 -25.92
CA LYS A 206 -7.11 16.51 -25.70
C LYS A 206 -8.53 15.92 -25.83
N ARG A 207 -8.68 14.59 -25.97
CA ARG A 207 -9.97 13.94 -26.27
C ARG A 207 -10.94 13.88 -25.09
N TYR A 208 -10.48 14.08 -23.86
CA TYR A 208 -11.28 13.82 -22.68
C TYR A 208 -11.36 15.05 -21.77
N SER A 209 -12.58 15.43 -21.38
CA SER A 209 -12.81 16.34 -20.25
C SER A 209 -12.41 15.67 -18.93
N THR A 210 -12.17 16.45 -17.88
CA THR A 210 -11.87 15.96 -16.53
C THR A 210 -12.91 14.97 -16.02
N GLU A 211 -14.20 15.29 -16.20
CA GLU A 211 -15.32 14.42 -15.85
C GLU A 211 -15.23 13.07 -16.59
N ARG A 212 -14.93 13.10 -17.89
CA ARG A 212 -14.81 11.88 -18.69
C ARG A 212 -13.61 11.04 -18.28
N VAL A 213 -12.49 11.65 -17.91
CA VAL A 213 -11.34 10.95 -17.31
C VAL A 213 -11.77 10.26 -16.02
N PHE A 214 -12.47 10.97 -15.13
CA PHE A 214 -12.97 10.39 -13.87
C PHE A 214 -13.88 9.18 -14.11
N ILE A 215 -14.88 9.29 -15.00
CA ILE A 215 -15.78 8.18 -15.35
C ILE A 215 -15.00 6.96 -15.87
N ILE A 216 -14.04 7.18 -16.78
CA ILE A 216 -13.21 6.09 -17.31
C ILE A 216 -12.39 5.44 -16.19
N MET A 217 -11.77 6.25 -15.34
CA MET A 217 -10.95 5.76 -14.22
C MET A 217 -11.78 5.01 -13.18
N PHE A 218 -12.98 5.49 -12.87
CA PHE A 218 -13.94 4.80 -12.01
C PHE A 218 -14.28 3.43 -12.59
N ALA A 219 -14.65 3.36 -13.87
CA ALA A 219 -15.01 2.11 -14.54
C ALA A 219 -13.83 1.12 -14.59
N LEU A 220 -12.62 1.61 -14.88
CA LEU A 220 -11.41 0.79 -14.88
C LEU A 220 -11.10 0.22 -13.50
N THR A 221 -11.16 1.06 -12.46
CA THR A 221 -10.95 0.67 -11.07
C THR A 221 -12.01 -0.37 -10.65
N GLY A 222 -13.27 -0.13 -10.98
CA GLY A 222 -14.37 -1.04 -10.67
C GLY A 222 -14.23 -2.40 -11.34
N LYS A 223 -13.86 -2.43 -12.63
CA LYS A 223 -13.59 -3.69 -13.34
C LYS A 223 -12.45 -4.46 -12.69
N TYR A 224 -11.40 -3.77 -12.25
CA TYR A 224 -10.26 -4.39 -11.59
C TYR A 224 -10.63 -4.93 -10.21
N LEU A 225 -11.33 -4.13 -9.38
CA LEU A 225 -11.84 -4.53 -8.07
C LEU A 225 -12.76 -5.75 -8.18
N ARG A 226 -13.67 -5.77 -9.15
CA ARG A 226 -14.53 -6.94 -9.38
C ARG A 226 -13.73 -8.18 -9.73
N ARG A 227 -12.80 -8.07 -10.69
CA ARG A 227 -12.02 -9.21 -11.18
C ARG A 227 -11.09 -9.80 -10.13
N TYR A 228 -10.29 -8.95 -9.48
CA TYR A 228 -9.24 -9.43 -8.58
C TYR A 228 -9.71 -9.49 -7.15
N PHE A 229 -10.66 -8.64 -6.74
CA PHE A 229 -11.10 -8.52 -5.35
C PHE A 229 -12.49 -9.09 -5.08
N GLY A 230 -13.29 -9.36 -6.12
CA GLY A 230 -14.69 -9.80 -5.97
C GLY A 230 -15.61 -8.68 -5.50
N LEU A 231 -15.19 -7.41 -5.61
CA LEU A 231 -15.91 -6.27 -5.04
C LEU A 231 -16.63 -5.44 -6.09
N ASN A 232 -17.81 -4.93 -5.73
CA ASN A 232 -18.58 -3.99 -6.50
C ASN A 232 -18.24 -2.55 -6.08
N ILE A 233 -17.57 -1.79 -6.95
CA ILE A 233 -17.20 -0.38 -6.67
C ILE A 233 -18.42 0.53 -6.42
N ALA A 234 -19.61 0.15 -6.89
CA ALA A 234 -20.84 0.88 -6.63
C ALA A 234 -21.46 0.56 -5.26
N SER A 235 -21.00 -0.51 -4.59
CA SER A 235 -21.46 -0.89 -3.25
C SER A 235 -20.66 -0.14 -2.19
N ARG A 236 -21.28 0.89 -1.59
CA ARG A 236 -20.68 1.69 -0.52
C ARG A 236 -20.22 0.82 0.65
N HIS A 237 -21.06 -0.11 1.08
CA HIS A 237 -20.78 -1.04 2.16
C HIS A 237 -19.49 -1.83 1.90
N GLU A 238 -19.38 -2.44 0.72
CA GLU A 238 -18.18 -3.19 0.34
C GLU A 238 -16.94 -2.31 0.30
N MET A 239 -17.03 -1.11 -0.26
CA MET A 239 -15.88 -0.19 -0.37
C MET A 239 -15.41 0.33 0.99
N VAL A 240 -16.34 0.66 1.89
CA VAL A 240 -16.03 1.08 3.26
C VAL A 240 -15.37 -0.05 4.05
N ASN A 241 -15.93 -1.27 4.01
CA ASN A 241 -15.37 -2.43 4.70
C ASN A 241 -14.01 -2.82 4.13
N PHE A 242 -13.87 -2.84 2.81
CA PHE A 242 -12.62 -3.15 2.14
C PHE A 242 -11.54 -2.14 2.50
N TYR A 243 -11.82 -0.84 2.45
CA TYR A 243 -10.83 0.17 2.83
C TYR A 243 -10.46 0.10 4.33
N ASN A 244 -11.43 -0.12 5.21
CA ASN A 244 -11.16 -0.30 6.64
C ASN A 244 -10.28 -1.54 6.94
N SER A 245 -10.33 -2.58 6.11
CA SER A 245 -9.53 -3.81 6.31
C SER A 245 -8.01 -3.60 6.27
N PHE A 246 -7.55 -2.49 5.69
CA PHE A 246 -6.13 -2.12 5.66
C PHE A 246 -5.63 -1.53 6.98
N TYR A 247 -6.56 -1.06 7.82
CA TYR A 247 -6.27 -0.34 9.05
C TYR A 247 -6.64 -1.17 10.27
N SER A 248 -5.95 -0.93 11.38
CA SER A 248 -6.27 -1.58 12.65
C SER A 248 -7.26 -0.81 13.54
N VAL A 249 -7.79 0.29 13.01
CA VAL A 249 -8.81 1.17 13.58
C VAL A 249 -9.82 1.53 12.50
N LYS A 250 -11.03 1.95 12.89
CA LYS A 250 -12.06 2.38 11.94
C LYS A 250 -11.66 3.72 11.29
N VAL A 251 -11.55 3.76 9.97
CA VAL A 251 -11.19 4.98 9.22
C VAL A 251 -12.40 5.57 8.52
N LEU A 252 -13.30 4.72 8.04
CA LEU A 252 -14.55 5.09 7.38
C LEU A 252 -15.77 4.48 8.06
N GLU A 253 -16.90 5.17 7.93
CA GLU A 253 -18.22 4.72 8.35
C GLU A 253 -19.26 5.14 7.31
N GLU A 254 -20.26 4.28 7.08
CA GLU A 254 -21.38 4.64 6.21
C GLU A 254 -22.31 5.68 6.84
N CYS A 255 -22.87 6.56 6.00
CA CYS A 255 -23.99 7.40 6.42
C CYS A 255 -25.30 6.68 6.13
N LEU A 256 -26.02 6.26 7.18
CA LEU A 256 -27.30 5.55 7.04
C LEU A 256 -28.41 6.41 6.44
N PHE A 257 -28.24 7.74 6.42
CA PHE A 257 -29.28 8.69 5.99
C PHE A 257 -29.00 9.36 4.64
N SER A 258 -27.92 8.98 3.95
CA SER A 258 -27.56 9.56 2.65
C SER A 258 -26.69 8.58 1.91
N ASP A 259 -27.08 8.16 0.71
CA ASP A 259 -26.33 7.20 -0.11
C ASP A 259 -24.99 7.76 -0.58
N ASP A 260 -24.92 9.07 -0.81
CA ASP A 260 -23.74 9.74 -1.33
C ASP A 260 -22.73 10.19 -0.26
N THR A 261 -23.01 9.92 1.02
CA THR A 261 -22.17 10.38 2.13
C THR A 261 -21.54 9.20 2.86
N VAL A 262 -20.25 9.35 3.18
CA VAL A 262 -19.57 8.52 4.18
C VAL A 262 -18.90 9.43 5.20
N TYR A 263 -18.64 8.91 6.39
CA TYR A 263 -17.91 9.61 7.42
C TYR A 263 -16.47 9.12 7.46
N CYS A 264 -15.53 10.04 7.62
CA CYS A 264 -14.14 9.71 7.85
C CYS A 264 -13.69 10.18 9.24
N TYR A 265 -12.86 9.38 9.88
CA TYR A 265 -12.37 9.65 11.23
C TYR A 265 -10.99 10.30 11.22
N SER A 266 -10.80 11.26 12.12
CA SER A 266 -9.52 11.87 12.44
C SER A 266 -9.17 11.56 13.89
N TYR A 267 -7.95 11.09 14.12
CA TYR A 267 -7.39 10.70 15.41
C TYR A 267 -6.23 11.64 15.76
N SER A 268 -6.34 12.39 16.84
CA SER A 268 -5.30 13.32 17.29
C SER A 268 -5.31 13.49 18.80
N GLY A 269 -4.17 13.23 19.44
CA GLY A 269 -4.01 13.45 20.88
C GLY A 269 -4.95 12.62 21.76
N GLY A 270 -5.43 11.47 21.28
CA GLY A 270 -6.44 10.65 21.97
C GLY A 270 -7.90 11.04 21.66
N ASN A 271 -8.12 12.16 20.97
CA ASN A 271 -9.44 12.57 20.51
C ASN A 271 -9.78 11.95 19.16
N ILE A 272 -11.06 11.61 18.98
CA ILE A 272 -11.62 11.12 17.72
C ILE A 272 -12.60 12.17 17.20
N ARG A 273 -12.40 12.65 15.98
CA ARG A 273 -13.31 13.55 15.27
C ARG A 273 -13.88 12.86 14.05
N LYS A 274 -15.14 13.15 13.76
CA LYS A 274 -15.87 12.60 12.63
C LYS A 274 -16.16 13.72 11.64
N GLU A 275 -15.75 13.54 10.38
CA GLU A 275 -15.96 14.51 9.30
C GLU A 275 -16.77 13.85 8.18
N LYS A 276 -17.62 14.62 7.49
CA LYS A 276 -18.32 14.14 6.30
C LYS A 276 -17.37 14.08 5.11
N THR A 277 -17.57 13.08 4.27
CA THR A 277 -16.97 12.95 2.95
C THR A 277 -17.97 12.28 2.01
N CYS A 278 -17.63 12.15 0.74
CA CYS A 278 -18.53 11.74 -0.32
C CYS A 278 -18.22 10.33 -0.84
N PHE A 279 -19.27 9.67 -1.31
CA PHE A 279 -19.24 8.40 -2.03
C PHE A 279 -20.24 8.51 -3.19
N VAL A 280 -19.79 8.95 -4.36
CA VAL A 280 -20.70 9.14 -5.51
C VAL A 280 -20.35 8.15 -6.60
N VAL A 281 -21.37 7.43 -7.07
CA VAL A 281 -21.27 6.61 -8.27
C VAL A 281 -21.65 7.45 -9.48
N PRO A 282 -20.81 7.58 -10.52
CA PRO A 282 -21.16 8.37 -11.71
C PRO A 282 -22.48 7.88 -12.33
N ALA A 283 -23.43 8.81 -12.54
CA ALA A 283 -24.79 8.51 -13.04
C ALA A 283 -24.79 7.73 -14.37
N ASN A 284 -23.81 8.00 -15.24
CA ASN A 284 -23.66 7.32 -16.53
C ASN A 284 -23.17 5.86 -16.41
N ILE A 285 -22.60 5.48 -15.27
CA ILE A 285 -22.15 4.10 -14.96
C ILE A 285 -23.27 3.31 -14.29
N LEU A 286 -24.09 3.95 -13.43
CA LEU A 286 -25.27 3.32 -12.82
C LEU A 286 -26.19 2.69 -13.89
N LYS A 287 -26.42 3.40 -15.00
CA LYS A 287 -27.22 2.92 -16.16
C LYS A 287 -26.66 1.69 -16.89
N ARG A 288 -25.40 1.31 -16.65
CA ARG A 288 -24.73 0.15 -17.28
C ARG A 288 -24.51 -1.01 -16.31
N LEU A 289 -24.80 -0.81 -15.02
CA LEU A 289 -24.63 -1.81 -13.96
C LEU A 289 -25.96 -2.35 -13.42
N MET A 290 -27.07 -1.64 -13.68
CA MET A 290 -28.44 -2.16 -13.61
C MET A 290 -28.80 -2.81 -14.94
#